data_AF-A0A6P8FP56-F1
#
_entry.id   AF-A0A6P8FP56-F1
#
_cell.length_a   1.000
_cell.length_b   1.000
_cell.length_c   1.000
_cell.angle_alpha   90.00
_cell.angle_beta   90.00
_cell.angle_gamma   90.00
#
_symmetry.space_group_name_H-M   'P 1'
#
loop_
_entity.id
_entity.type
_entity.pdbx_description
1 polymer ?
#
loop_
_entity_poly.entity_id
_entity_poly.type
_entity_poly.pdbx_seq_one_letter_code
_entity_poly.pdbx_strand_id
1 'polypeptide(L)'
;MKAGLTMLNQKAVKVFALCLFIWFIVRYLLRGSDRPEYVLRSSTGQFWGKDLALDEKSDVNALKPDGGENSGVPQANHKAEVEEMPNDLQAEVPSENKDAQRIVHLDLKGAAPKVKYLEQIFPLFASLGASGVLIEYEDMFPYDGDLSLLSSSFAYSVEDIMEINRLAKISNLEVIPLVQAFGHLEFVLKHEKYFGLREVAELPNSLNPRVPDSLALLKEMLTQVMKLHPQTQYFHIGCDEVYGLGTSQDSKTSDGELGKLYLSHVTAVGKFMTETWPSVKLLLWDDMLRKISVDTLKESGLPILVTPVVWKYLPQLDIKMISSWISRYEQAGFKRMWFASAFKGATGEDQMWTPLGAYLHNHGSWLEIISSLGNYPQITLEGIMLTGWQRYDHFSVLCELLPVAIPSLAVCLQTLKHGYFNEKAQAEVQHILGCKVKVDKDLCYGTGAFAGVELYHLVHTVHINFQTSMEDLLKNRHLRGGFSPYHRKYNFGNPRNLGFFQHKLTRTLKEWETVIGNLRSEMQSIYFPDTIEEWLEENVNPHLDRVREVLQDVQRVIQLRGRPKSQKLV
;
A
#
# COMPACT_ATOMS: atom_id res chain seq x y z
N MET A 1 10.92 -49.01 64.48
CA MET A 1 11.70 -48.02 63.69
C MET A 1 11.09 -47.77 62.30
N LYS A 2 9.85 -47.27 62.19
CA LYS A 2 9.20 -47.01 60.89
C LYS A 2 8.45 -45.67 60.83
N ALA A 3 8.83 -44.70 61.66
CA ALA A 3 8.25 -43.35 61.66
C ALA A 3 9.28 -42.23 61.39
N GLY A 4 10.57 -42.54 61.27
CA GLY A 4 11.64 -41.55 61.05
C GLY A 4 12.03 -41.32 59.58
N LEU A 5 11.63 -42.19 58.66
CA LEU A 5 12.12 -42.15 57.26
C LEU A 5 11.22 -41.36 56.29
N THR A 6 9.98 -41.03 56.68
CA THR A 6 9.02 -40.33 55.81
C THR A 6 9.09 -38.81 55.92
N MET A 7 9.44 -38.26 57.09
CA MET A 7 9.63 -36.79 57.23
C MET A 7 10.93 -36.28 56.61
N LEU A 8 12.00 -37.07 56.66
CA LEU A 8 13.29 -36.67 56.06
C LEU A 8 13.17 -36.55 54.53
N ASN A 9 12.37 -37.43 53.92
CA ASN A 9 12.17 -37.44 52.47
C ASN A 9 11.26 -36.30 51.99
N GLN A 10 10.22 -35.92 52.76
CA GLN A 10 9.39 -34.76 52.39
C GLN A 10 10.09 -33.42 52.57
N LYS A 11 10.95 -33.27 53.59
CA LYS A 11 11.78 -32.07 53.73
C LYS A 11 12.85 -32.01 52.64
N ALA A 12 13.49 -33.13 52.30
CA ALA A 12 14.45 -33.18 51.20
C ALA A 12 13.79 -32.84 49.85
N VAL A 13 12.59 -33.37 49.57
CA VAL A 13 11.85 -33.06 48.33
C VAL A 13 11.41 -31.59 48.28
N LYS A 14 10.98 -31.00 49.40
CA LYS A 14 10.63 -29.57 49.46
C LYS A 14 11.84 -28.66 49.30
N VAL A 15 12.99 -29.03 49.89
CA VAL A 15 14.25 -28.30 49.71
C VAL A 15 14.74 -28.44 48.27
N PHE A 16 14.62 -29.63 47.67
CA PHE A 16 14.99 -29.85 46.27
C PHE A 16 14.08 -29.08 45.30
N ALA A 17 12.77 -29.05 45.54
CA ALA A 17 11.82 -28.26 44.77
C ALA A 17 12.07 -26.76 44.94
N LEU A 18 12.40 -26.30 46.15
CA LEU A 18 12.75 -24.91 46.41
C LEU A 18 14.08 -24.53 45.76
N CYS A 19 15.08 -25.43 45.76
CA CYS A 19 16.35 -25.24 45.06
C CYS A 19 16.14 -25.23 43.53
N LEU A 20 15.26 -26.07 42.98
CA LEU A 20 14.90 -26.04 41.55
C LEU A 20 14.14 -24.76 41.18
N PHE A 21 13.25 -24.28 42.05
CA PHE A 21 12.50 -23.05 41.83
C PHE A 21 13.39 -21.81 41.94
N ILE A 22 14.29 -21.78 42.93
CA ILE A 22 15.33 -20.74 43.06
C ILE A 22 16.30 -20.83 41.88
N TRP A 23 16.68 -22.03 41.43
CA TRP A 23 17.52 -22.20 40.23
C TRP A 23 16.80 -21.68 38.97
N PHE A 24 15.50 -21.92 38.81
CA PHE A 24 14.71 -21.36 37.72
C PHE A 24 14.60 -19.84 37.79
N ILE A 25 14.38 -19.27 38.98
CA ILE A 25 14.32 -17.81 39.20
C ILE A 25 15.69 -17.18 38.95
N VAL A 26 16.77 -17.78 39.47
CA VAL A 26 18.14 -17.33 39.24
C VAL A 26 18.51 -17.48 37.76
N ARG A 27 18.07 -18.53 37.06
CA ARG A 27 18.29 -18.69 35.60
C ARG A 27 17.41 -17.74 34.77
N TYR A 28 16.25 -17.33 35.27
CA TYR A 28 15.37 -16.33 34.67
C TYR A 28 15.88 -14.90 34.91
N LEU A 29 16.47 -14.63 36.07
CA LEU A 29 17.06 -13.33 36.45
C LEU A 29 18.50 -13.15 35.94
N LEU A 30 19.28 -14.23 35.84
CA LEU A 30 20.59 -14.28 35.16
C LEU A 30 20.46 -14.46 33.65
N ARG A 31 19.24 -14.69 33.13
CA ARG A 31 18.87 -14.23 31.79
C ARG A 31 18.81 -12.69 31.84
N GLY A 32 20.00 -12.10 31.99
CA GLY A 32 20.26 -10.78 31.44
C GLY A 32 19.76 -10.75 30.00
N SER A 33 19.40 -9.57 29.55
CA SER A 33 18.69 -9.28 28.31
C SER A 33 19.44 -9.63 27.02
N ASP A 34 20.07 -10.80 26.94
CA ASP A 34 20.35 -11.50 25.70
C ASP A 34 19.03 -12.16 25.27
N ARG A 35 18.06 -11.31 24.92
CA ARG A 35 17.24 -11.68 23.77
C ARG A 35 18.28 -11.91 22.68
N PRO A 36 18.32 -13.06 21.98
CA PRO A 36 18.86 -13.00 20.64
C PRO A 36 18.01 -11.93 19.99
N GLU A 37 18.62 -10.76 19.80
CA GLU A 37 18.23 -9.89 18.72
C GLU A 37 18.38 -10.82 17.51
N TYR A 38 17.30 -11.54 17.18
CA TYR A 38 17.03 -11.86 15.80
C TYR A 38 16.78 -10.50 15.15
N VAL A 39 17.86 -9.71 15.05
CA VAL A 39 18.13 -9.01 13.82
C VAL A 39 18.10 -10.16 12.83
N LEU A 40 16.95 -10.34 12.18
CA LEU A 40 16.98 -10.61 10.76
C LEU A 40 17.88 -9.51 10.22
N ARG A 41 19.20 -9.74 10.27
CA ARG A 41 20.06 -9.33 9.19
C ARG A 41 19.44 -10.13 8.07
N SER A 42 18.47 -9.51 7.40
CA SER A 42 18.32 -9.75 6.00
C SER A 42 19.75 -9.56 5.49
N SER A 43 20.44 -10.68 5.29
CA SER A 43 21.36 -10.74 4.19
C SER A 43 20.46 -10.64 2.96
N THR A 44 19.83 -9.48 2.76
CA THR A 44 19.42 -9.06 1.45
C THR A 44 20.68 -9.28 0.61
N GLY A 45 20.54 -10.01 -0.50
CA GLY A 45 21.64 -10.11 -1.43
C GLY A 45 22.18 -8.70 -1.65
N GLN A 46 23.47 -8.49 -1.38
CA GLN A 46 24.08 -7.15 -1.37
C GLN A 46 23.85 -6.39 -2.68
N PHE A 47 23.53 -7.14 -3.74
CA PHE A 47 23.18 -6.66 -5.05
C PHE A 47 21.93 -5.77 -5.05
N TRP A 48 20.77 -6.20 -4.54
CA TRP A 48 19.52 -5.39 -4.58
C TRP A 48 19.20 -4.66 -3.27
N GLY A 49 19.61 -5.18 -2.11
CA GLY A 49 19.12 -4.73 -0.80
C GLY A 49 19.60 -3.39 -0.22
N LYS A 50 20.43 -2.61 -0.92
CA LYS A 50 20.99 -1.35 -0.38
C LYS A 50 20.19 -0.09 -0.68
N ASP A 51 19.33 -0.10 -1.70
CA ASP A 51 18.68 1.13 -2.18
C ASP A 51 17.38 1.45 -1.46
N LEU A 52 16.70 0.44 -0.87
CA LEU A 52 15.53 0.66 -0.01
C LEU A 52 15.86 1.41 1.28
N ALA A 53 17.09 1.28 1.80
CA ALA A 53 17.52 2.04 2.97
C ALA A 53 17.67 3.56 2.70
N LEU A 54 17.60 3.98 1.43
CA LEU A 54 17.52 5.39 1.04
C LEU A 54 16.07 5.88 0.97
N ASP A 55 15.13 5.05 0.51
CA ASP A 55 13.69 5.37 0.49
C ASP A 55 13.10 5.33 1.94
N GLU A 56 13.44 4.34 2.77
CA GLU A 56 13.04 4.27 4.20
C GLU A 56 13.54 5.48 5.02
N LYS A 57 14.71 6.05 4.68
CA LYS A 57 15.28 7.20 5.41
C LYS A 57 14.70 8.54 5.00
N SER A 58 14.13 8.65 3.79
CA SER A 58 13.39 9.83 3.36
C SER A 58 11.97 9.87 3.93
N ASP A 59 11.35 8.71 4.15
CA ASP A 59 9.97 8.61 4.65
C ASP A 59 9.81 9.08 6.10
N VAL A 60 10.86 9.00 6.93
CA VAL A 60 10.81 9.43 8.35
C VAL A 60 10.96 10.96 8.52
N ASN A 61 11.42 11.69 7.49
CA ASN A 61 11.72 13.13 7.60
C ASN A 61 10.72 14.07 6.89
N ALA A 62 9.79 13.53 6.12
CA ALA A 62 8.66 14.32 5.63
C ALA A 62 7.52 14.26 6.67
N LEU A 63 7.18 15.42 7.26
CA LEU A 63 6.09 15.61 8.24
C LEU A 63 6.47 15.39 9.72
N LYS A 64 7.23 16.33 10.28
CA LYS A 64 7.04 16.73 11.68
C LYS A 64 6.24 18.04 11.73
N PRO A 65 5.11 18.11 12.45
CA PRO A 65 4.48 19.39 12.78
C PRO A 65 5.34 20.10 13.83
N ASP A 66 5.79 21.31 13.49
CA ASP A 66 6.59 22.13 14.38
C ASP A 66 5.73 22.60 15.58
N GLY A 67 6.12 22.19 16.79
CA GLY A 67 5.53 22.55 18.06
C GLY A 67 6.66 22.90 19.03
N GLY A 68 6.75 24.17 19.40
CA GLY A 68 8.00 24.82 19.84
C GLY A 68 8.33 24.79 21.33
N GLU A 69 9.49 25.39 21.67
CA GLU A 69 9.65 26.39 22.74
C GLU A 69 11.07 27.02 22.75
N ASN A 70 11.08 28.32 23.05
CA ASN A 70 12.15 29.32 23.16
C ASN A 70 13.56 28.92 23.65
N SER A 71 14.59 29.54 23.03
CA SER A 71 15.56 30.42 23.75
C SER A 71 16.51 31.22 22.82
N GLY A 72 16.42 32.56 22.86
CA GLY A 72 17.59 33.47 22.97
C GLY A 72 18.33 34.02 21.73
N VAL A 73 17.99 35.28 21.36
CA VAL A 73 18.88 36.41 20.92
C VAL A 73 19.56 36.33 19.51
N PRO A 74 19.88 37.44 18.79
CA PRO A 74 19.27 38.78 18.63
C PRO A 74 18.82 39.09 17.18
N GLN A 75 18.01 40.15 17.03
CA GLN A 75 17.58 40.73 15.76
C GLN A 75 18.75 41.21 14.87
N ALA A 76 18.74 40.79 13.61
CA ALA A 76 19.42 41.48 12.52
C ALA A 76 18.41 41.75 11.40
N ASN A 77 18.20 43.04 11.10
CA ASN A 77 17.38 43.53 10.00
C ASN A 77 17.98 43.11 8.66
N HIS A 78 17.29 42.27 7.91
CA HIS A 78 17.37 42.26 6.46
C HIS A 78 15.96 42.20 5.88
N LYS A 79 15.53 43.32 5.28
CA LYS A 79 14.44 43.33 4.31
C LYS A 79 14.88 42.43 3.15
N ALA A 80 14.23 41.28 2.99
CA ALA A 80 14.27 40.54 1.74
C ALA A 80 13.12 41.07 0.89
N GLU A 81 13.47 41.75 -0.20
CA GLU A 81 12.57 42.08 -1.29
C GLU A 81 12.02 40.78 -1.88
N VAL A 82 10.72 40.75 -2.13
CA VAL A 82 10.06 39.69 -2.90
C VAL A 82 10.49 39.90 -4.34
N GLU A 83 11.50 39.19 -4.80
CA GLU A 83 11.77 39.06 -6.24
C GLU A 83 10.67 38.18 -6.84
N GLU A 84 9.81 38.81 -7.64
CA GLU A 84 8.88 38.14 -8.54
C GLU A 84 9.66 37.18 -9.45
N MET A 85 9.17 35.94 -9.58
CA MET A 85 9.77 34.99 -10.52
C MET A 85 9.67 35.53 -11.95
N PRO A 86 10.75 35.42 -12.76
CA PRO A 86 10.71 35.83 -14.16
C PRO A 86 9.65 35.04 -14.94
N ASN A 87 8.78 35.77 -15.61
CA ASN A 87 7.62 35.26 -16.35
C ASN A 87 7.97 34.70 -17.75
N ASP A 88 9.23 34.34 -18.00
CA ASP A 88 9.75 33.99 -19.33
C ASP A 88 10.46 32.63 -19.32
N LEU A 89 9.67 31.56 -19.20
CA LEU A 89 10.01 30.23 -19.73
C LEU A 89 8.76 29.61 -20.36
N GLN A 90 8.16 30.31 -21.33
CA GLN A 90 7.36 29.63 -22.35
C GLN A 90 8.31 28.96 -23.34
N ALA A 91 8.86 27.81 -22.94
CA ALA A 91 9.42 26.90 -23.91
C ALA A 91 8.25 26.37 -24.75
N GLU A 92 8.25 26.63 -26.06
CA GLU A 92 7.39 25.92 -26.99
C GLU A 92 7.72 24.42 -26.89
N VAL A 93 6.87 23.69 -26.19
CA VAL A 93 6.94 22.24 -26.06
C VAL A 93 6.73 21.66 -27.46
N PRO A 94 7.66 20.84 -28.00
CA PRO A 94 7.45 20.14 -29.26
C PRO A 94 6.15 19.35 -29.19
N SER A 95 5.37 19.40 -30.27
CA SER A 95 4.03 18.81 -30.38
C SER A 95 3.87 17.53 -29.56
N GLU A 96 2.92 17.56 -28.61
CA GLU A 96 2.42 16.43 -27.82
C GLU A 96 2.62 15.10 -28.54
N ASN A 97 3.28 14.13 -27.89
CA ASN A 97 3.15 12.74 -28.28
C ASN A 97 1.71 12.29 -27.97
N LYS A 98 0.76 12.72 -28.80
CA LYS A 98 -0.69 12.49 -28.67
C LYS A 98 -1.07 11.01 -28.61
N ASP A 99 -0.11 10.12 -28.88
CA ASP A 99 -0.29 8.68 -29.01
C ASP A 99 0.12 7.89 -27.75
N ALA A 100 0.77 8.51 -26.75
CA ALA A 100 1.16 7.81 -25.53
C ALA A 100 -0.06 7.49 -24.65
N GLN A 101 -0.23 6.22 -24.32
CA GLN A 101 -1.36 5.74 -23.50
C GLN A 101 -1.26 6.25 -22.05
N ARG A 102 -2.42 6.45 -21.41
CA ARG A 102 -2.54 6.78 -19.97
C ARG A 102 -3.38 5.72 -19.31
N ILE A 103 -2.74 4.86 -18.52
CA ILE A 103 -3.36 3.68 -17.95
C ILE A 103 -3.58 3.89 -16.47
N VAL A 104 -4.79 3.65 -15.97
CA VAL A 104 -5.08 3.69 -14.53
C VAL A 104 -4.87 2.30 -13.95
N HIS A 105 -4.02 2.17 -12.94
CA HIS A 105 -3.83 0.90 -12.23
C HIS A 105 -4.91 0.69 -11.18
N LEU A 106 -5.44 -0.52 -11.13
CA LEU A 106 -6.28 -1.04 -10.06
C LEU A 106 -5.56 -2.24 -9.44
N ASP A 107 -4.96 -1.99 -8.27
CA ASP A 107 -4.50 -3.05 -7.38
C ASP A 107 -5.71 -3.60 -6.61
N LEU A 108 -6.02 -4.88 -6.83
CA LEU A 108 -7.19 -5.52 -6.23
C LEU A 108 -6.88 -6.20 -4.90
N LYS A 109 -5.64 -6.09 -4.38
CA LYS A 109 -5.19 -6.70 -3.13
C LYS A 109 -5.93 -6.13 -1.91
N GLY A 110 -6.94 -6.86 -1.47
CA GLY A 110 -7.69 -6.65 -0.22
C GLY A 110 -8.82 -5.61 -0.24
N ALA A 111 -8.73 -4.52 -1.03
CA ALA A 111 -9.86 -3.59 -1.21
C ALA A 111 -10.34 -3.51 -2.67
N ALA A 112 -10.58 -4.68 -3.27
CA ALA A 112 -11.17 -4.76 -4.60
C ALA A 112 -12.58 -4.13 -4.65
N PRO A 113 -12.84 -3.17 -5.55
CA PRO A 113 -14.18 -2.60 -5.70
C PRO A 113 -15.13 -3.56 -6.41
N LYS A 114 -16.35 -3.73 -5.92
CA LYS A 114 -17.40 -4.51 -6.59
C LYS A 114 -17.61 -4.05 -8.04
N VAL A 115 -17.98 -4.98 -8.92
CA VAL A 115 -18.27 -4.70 -10.34
C VAL A 115 -19.26 -3.54 -10.54
N LYS A 116 -20.26 -3.42 -9.66
CA LYS A 116 -21.23 -2.29 -9.67
C LYS A 116 -20.58 -0.92 -9.49
N TYR A 117 -19.48 -0.83 -8.75
CA TYR A 117 -18.72 0.41 -8.63
C TYR A 117 -17.83 0.63 -9.86
N LEU A 118 -17.24 -0.43 -10.41
CA LEU A 118 -16.47 -0.36 -11.66
C LEU A 118 -17.30 0.16 -12.84
N GLU A 119 -18.58 -0.22 -12.92
CA GLU A 119 -19.56 0.28 -13.90
C GLU A 119 -19.68 1.82 -13.87
N GLN A 120 -19.55 2.43 -12.69
CA GLN A 120 -19.61 3.88 -12.53
C GLN A 120 -18.25 4.56 -12.74
N ILE A 121 -17.16 3.90 -12.35
CA ILE A 121 -15.83 4.52 -12.34
C ILE A 121 -15.10 4.46 -13.68
N PHE A 122 -15.35 3.44 -14.52
CA PHE A 122 -14.72 3.34 -15.83
C PHE A 122 -15.09 4.49 -16.77
N PRO A 123 -16.38 4.91 -16.88
CA PRO A 123 -16.72 6.12 -17.62
C PRO A 123 -16.02 7.37 -17.07
N LEU A 124 -15.86 7.47 -15.74
CA LEU A 124 -15.13 8.57 -15.13
C LEU A 124 -13.65 8.58 -15.55
N PHE A 125 -12.95 7.44 -15.47
CA PHE A 125 -11.56 7.32 -15.91
C PHE A 125 -11.39 7.75 -17.38
N ALA A 126 -12.27 7.26 -18.26
CA ALA A 126 -12.26 7.64 -19.67
C ALA A 126 -12.50 9.16 -19.86
N SER A 127 -13.45 9.74 -19.13
CA SER A 127 -13.73 11.19 -19.20
C SER A 127 -12.56 12.05 -18.71
N LEU A 128 -11.76 11.54 -17.77
CA LEU A 128 -10.53 12.16 -17.28
C LEU A 128 -9.36 11.97 -18.26
N GLY A 129 -9.54 11.18 -19.33
CA GLY A 129 -8.56 11.00 -20.40
C GLY A 129 -7.68 9.76 -20.26
N ALA A 130 -8.06 8.78 -19.44
CA ALA A 130 -7.45 7.46 -19.44
C ALA A 130 -7.79 6.71 -20.74
N SER A 131 -6.85 5.90 -21.23
CA SER A 131 -7.02 5.03 -22.41
C SER A 131 -7.19 3.56 -22.05
N GLY A 132 -6.96 3.21 -20.79
CA GLY A 132 -7.09 1.83 -20.32
C GLY A 132 -6.89 1.69 -18.81
N VAL A 133 -7.02 0.46 -18.35
CA VAL A 133 -6.83 0.03 -16.97
C VAL A 133 -5.84 -1.13 -16.91
N LEU A 134 -4.88 -1.02 -15.99
CA LEU A 134 -4.04 -2.13 -15.57
C LEU A 134 -4.72 -2.77 -14.37
N ILE A 135 -5.00 -4.06 -14.42
CA ILE A 135 -5.71 -4.77 -13.34
C ILE A 135 -4.78 -5.84 -12.77
N GLU A 136 -4.31 -5.61 -11.55
CA GLU A 136 -3.54 -6.59 -10.78
C GLU A 136 -4.50 -7.41 -9.92
N TYR A 137 -4.68 -8.68 -10.32
CA TYR A 137 -5.75 -9.51 -9.76
C TYR A 137 -5.38 -10.23 -8.47
N GLU A 138 -4.18 -10.82 -8.42
CA GLU A 138 -3.74 -11.70 -7.33
C GLU A 138 -4.82 -12.69 -6.88
N ASP A 139 -5.22 -12.71 -5.60
CA ASP A 139 -6.23 -13.61 -5.06
C ASP A 139 -7.69 -13.20 -5.35
N MET A 140 -7.92 -12.08 -6.03
CA MET A 140 -9.25 -11.69 -6.51
C MET A 140 -9.63 -12.34 -7.84
N PHE A 141 -8.70 -13.05 -8.49
CA PHE A 141 -9.01 -13.83 -9.69
C PHE A 141 -9.75 -15.15 -9.34
N PRO A 142 -10.77 -15.57 -10.11
CA PRO A 142 -11.41 -16.87 -9.96
C PRO A 142 -10.56 -18.01 -10.52
N TYR A 143 -9.48 -18.37 -9.83
CA TYR A 143 -8.71 -19.56 -10.17
C TYR A 143 -9.57 -20.82 -9.99
N ASP A 144 -9.38 -21.80 -10.87
CA ASP A 144 -10.10 -23.08 -10.83
C ASP A 144 -9.17 -24.27 -10.57
N GLY A 145 -9.77 -25.45 -10.42
CA GLY A 145 -9.04 -26.71 -10.25
C GLY A 145 -8.07 -26.68 -9.07
N ASP A 146 -6.83 -27.08 -9.31
CA ASP A 146 -5.76 -27.13 -8.29
C ASP A 146 -5.34 -25.75 -7.77
N LEU A 147 -5.66 -24.68 -8.50
CA LEU A 147 -5.36 -23.29 -8.13
C LEU A 147 -6.53 -22.61 -7.40
N SER A 148 -7.70 -23.26 -7.29
CA SER A 148 -8.87 -22.69 -6.60
C SER A 148 -8.61 -22.25 -5.16
N LEU A 149 -7.62 -22.85 -4.49
CA LEU A 149 -7.21 -22.46 -3.14
C LEU A 149 -6.57 -21.06 -3.07
N LEU A 150 -6.12 -20.51 -4.20
CA LEU A 150 -5.51 -19.19 -4.31
C LEU A 150 -6.54 -18.08 -4.29
N SER A 151 -7.79 -18.39 -4.66
CA SER A 151 -8.86 -17.40 -4.71
C SER A 151 -9.35 -17.06 -3.30
N SER A 152 -9.47 -15.76 -3.04
CA SER A 152 -10.17 -15.24 -1.88
C SER A 152 -11.63 -15.74 -1.86
N SER A 153 -12.22 -15.84 -0.68
CA SER A 153 -13.66 -16.09 -0.53
C SER A 153 -14.53 -14.97 -1.13
N PHE A 154 -13.93 -13.80 -1.38
CA PHE A 154 -14.56 -12.66 -2.05
C PHE A 154 -14.04 -12.43 -3.48
N ALA A 155 -13.28 -13.37 -4.05
CA ALA A 155 -12.81 -13.29 -5.42
C ALA A 155 -13.96 -13.05 -6.40
N TYR A 156 -13.67 -12.34 -7.49
CA TYR A 156 -14.62 -12.18 -8.58
C TYR A 156 -15.00 -13.53 -9.17
N SER A 157 -16.24 -13.68 -9.62
CA SER A 157 -16.64 -14.82 -10.44
C SER A 157 -16.11 -14.69 -11.88
N VAL A 158 -16.19 -15.77 -12.66
CA VAL A 158 -15.86 -15.72 -14.10
C VAL A 158 -16.76 -14.71 -14.82
N GLU A 159 -18.04 -14.67 -14.45
CA GLU A 159 -19.02 -13.71 -14.97
C GLU A 159 -18.66 -12.26 -14.60
N ASP A 160 -18.15 -12.02 -13.39
CA ASP A 160 -17.66 -10.70 -12.98
C ASP A 160 -16.48 -10.25 -13.85
N ILE A 161 -15.50 -11.12 -14.14
CA ILE A 161 -14.37 -10.79 -15.03
C ILE A 161 -14.86 -10.46 -16.45
N MET A 162 -15.81 -11.25 -16.98
CA MET A 162 -16.42 -10.97 -18.29
C MET A 162 -17.13 -9.61 -18.30
N GLU A 163 -17.83 -9.28 -17.22
CA GLU A 163 -18.52 -8.01 -17.08
C GLU A 163 -17.54 -6.84 -16.93
N ILE A 164 -16.46 -6.97 -16.16
CA ILE A 164 -15.38 -5.97 -16.07
C ILE A 164 -14.80 -5.68 -17.46
N ASN A 165 -14.48 -6.72 -18.23
CA ASN A 165 -13.99 -6.57 -19.60
C ASN A 165 -15.02 -5.87 -20.50
N ARG A 166 -16.31 -6.20 -20.36
CA ARG A 166 -17.40 -5.53 -21.11
C ARG A 166 -17.51 -4.06 -20.74
N LEU A 167 -17.49 -3.73 -19.45
CA LEU A 167 -17.58 -2.37 -18.91
C LEU A 167 -16.41 -1.50 -19.37
N ALA A 168 -15.19 -2.04 -19.34
CA ALA A 168 -14.00 -1.35 -19.84
C ALA A 168 -14.14 -1.06 -21.34
N LYS A 169 -14.54 -2.07 -22.12
CA LYS A 169 -14.73 -1.93 -23.57
C LYS A 169 -15.76 -0.88 -23.96
N ILE A 170 -16.94 -0.86 -23.33
CA ILE A 170 -17.95 0.17 -23.62
C ILE A 170 -17.52 1.58 -23.18
N SER A 171 -16.58 1.67 -22.23
CA SER A 171 -15.97 2.91 -21.79
C SER A 171 -14.76 3.32 -22.64
N ASN A 172 -14.43 2.57 -23.70
CA ASN A 172 -13.23 2.73 -24.53
C ASN A 172 -11.92 2.65 -23.73
N LEU A 173 -11.88 1.78 -22.72
CA LEU A 173 -10.69 1.47 -21.93
C LEU A 173 -10.13 0.10 -22.35
N GLU A 174 -8.85 0.07 -22.72
CA GLU A 174 -8.10 -1.18 -22.86
C GLU A 174 -7.89 -1.84 -21.49
N VAL A 175 -7.97 -3.17 -21.40
CA VAL A 175 -7.68 -3.92 -20.16
C VAL A 175 -6.35 -4.62 -20.30
N ILE A 176 -5.41 -4.28 -19.41
CA ILE A 176 -4.10 -4.90 -19.27
C ILE A 176 -4.12 -5.75 -17.98
N PRO A 177 -4.24 -7.08 -18.05
CA PRO A 177 -4.09 -7.92 -16.87
C PRO A 177 -2.64 -7.91 -16.37
N LEU A 178 -2.47 -7.86 -15.05
CA LEU A 178 -1.21 -8.04 -14.34
C LEU A 178 -1.29 -9.27 -13.44
N VAL A 179 -0.30 -10.15 -13.59
CA VAL A 179 -0.09 -11.31 -12.71
C VAL A 179 1.36 -11.34 -12.28
N GLN A 180 1.58 -11.38 -10.97
CA GLN A 180 2.91 -11.51 -10.40
C GLN A 180 3.51 -12.87 -10.74
N ALA A 181 4.70 -12.86 -11.35
CA ALA A 181 5.37 -14.07 -11.82
C ALA A 181 6.76 -14.31 -11.19
N PHE A 182 7.13 -13.57 -10.14
CA PHE A 182 8.37 -13.83 -9.40
C PHE A 182 8.37 -13.36 -7.95
N GLY A 183 8.32 -12.04 -7.71
CA GLY A 183 8.06 -11.43 -6.41
C GLY A 183 6.56 -11.22 -6.18
N HIS A 184 6.20 -10.62 -5.05
CA HIS A 184 4.81 -10.36 -4.64
C HIS A 184 3.87 -11.57 -4.76
N LEU A 185 4.39 -12.77 -4.47
CA LEU A 185 3.65 -14.02 -4.55
C LEU A 185 3.13 -14.47 -3.18
N GLU A 186 2.97 -13.56 -2.22
CA GLU A 186 2.48 -13.88 -0.88
C GLU A 186 1.11 -14.56 -0.93
N PHE A 187 0.22 -14.13 -1.84
CA PHE A 187 -1.10 -14.76 -2.02
C PHE A 187 -1.02 -16.23 -2.41
N VAL A 188 0.06 -16.65 -3.07
CA VAL A 188 0.29 -18.03 -3.47
C VAL A 188 1.09 -18.79 -2.41
N LEU A 189 2.22 -18.21 -2.02
CA LEU A 189 3.21 -18.87 -1.19
C LEU A 189 2.82 -18.88 0.28
N LYS A 190 1.78 -18.17 0.72
CA LYS A 190 1.18 -18.30 2.06
C LYS A 190 0.54 -19.66 2.32
N HIS A 191 0.19 -20.42 1.27
CA HIS A 191 -0.45 -21.72 1.41
C HIS A 191 0.57 -22.86 1.56
N GLU A 192 0.35 -23.75 2.53
CA GLU A 192 1.26 -24.87 2.86
C GLU A 192 1.63 -25.72 1.63
N LYS A 193 0.68 -25.91 0.69
CA LYS A 193 0.89 -26.61 -0.58
C LYS A 193 2.09 -26.09 -1.38
N TYR A 194 2.41 -24.81 -1.28
CA TYR A 194 3.43 -24.14 -2.09
C TYR A 194 4.69 -23.74 -1.30
N PHE A 195 4.83 -24.16 -0.04
CA PHE A 195 6.01 -23.81 0.76
C PHE A 195 7.33 -24.28 0.13
N GLY A 196 7.31 -25.44 -0.53
CA GLY A 196 8.48 -25.97 -1.24
C GLY A 196 8.91 -25.15 -2.46
N LEU A 197 8.12 -24.18 -2.90
CA LEU A 197 8.43 -23.32 -4.04
C LEU A 197 9.07 -21.99 -3.63
N ARG A 198 9.19 -21.69 -2.33
CA ARG A 198 9.72 -20.41 -1.86
C ARG A 198 11.23 -20.31 -2.07
N GLU A 199 11.70 -19.13 -2.44
CA GLU A 199 13.13 -18.80 -2.49
C GLU A 199 13.75 -18.79 -1.09
N VAL A 200 13.09 -18.15 -0.13
CA VAL A 200 13.45 -18.20 1.28
C VAL A 200 12.36 -19.00 2.00
N ALA A 201 12.72 -20.12 2.62
CA ALA A 201 11.74 -21.05 3.19
C ALA A 201 10.75 -20.37 4.16
N GLU A 202 11.23 -19.43 4.96
CA GLU A 202 10.46 -18.69 5.96
C GLU A 202 9.60 -17.56 5.38
N LEU A 203 9.87 -17.11 4.15
CA LEU A 203 9.28 -15.90 3.58
C LEU A 203 8.41 -16.23 2.34
N PRO A 204 7.12 -15.87 2.33
CA PRO A 204 6.23 -16.16 1.21
C PRO A 204 6.33 -15.14 0.05
N ASN A 205 7.42 -14.38 -0.08
CA ASN A 205 7.46 -13.27 -1.03
C ASN A 205 7.75 -13.70 -2.48
N SER A 206 8.66 -14.66 -2.68
CA SER A 206 9.15 -15.00 -4.02
C SER A 206 9.41 -16.47 -4.26
N LEU A 207 9.28 -16.86 -5.54
CA LEU A 207 9.55 -18.22 -6.00
C LEU A 207 11.05 -18.52 -6.05
N ASN A 208 11.41 -19.77 -5.76
CA ASN A 208 12.70 -20.32 -6.14
C ASN A 208 12.68 -20.70 -7.62
N PRO A 209 13.45 -20.03 -8.49
CA PRO A 209 13.42 -20.29 -9.94
C PRO A 209 14.09 -21.61 -10.33
N ARG A 210 14.77 -22.31 -9.40
CA ARG A 210 15.42 -23.61 -9.65
C ARG A 210 14.48 -24.80 -9.43
N VAL A 211 13.35 -24.59 -8.78
CA VAL A 211 12.34 -25.63 -8.56
C VAL A 211 11.46 -25.72 -9.82
N PRO A 212 11.42 -26.85 -10.54
CA PRO A 212 10.67 -26.97 -11.79
C PRO A 212 9.17 -26.65 -11.65
N ASP A 213 8.59 -27.01 -10.51
CA ASP A 213 7.18 -26.78 -10.19
C ASP A 213 6.83 -25.28 -10.09
N SER A 214 7.82 -24.41 -9.82
CA SER A 214 7.63 -22.95 -9.86
C SER A 214 7.17 -22.49 -11.25
N LEU A 215 7.84 -22.93 -12.31
CA LEU A 215 7.46 -22.55 -13.67
C LEU A 215 6.15 -23.23 -14.10
N ALA A 216 5.89 -24.46 -13.64
CA ALA A 216 4.64 -25.16 -13.94
C ALA A 216 3.42 -24.42 -13.34
N LEU A 217 3.53 -23.99 -12.08
CA LEU A 217 2.53 -23.18 -11.39
C LEU A 217 2.26 -21.87 -12.14
N LEU A 218 3.32 -21.12 -12.50
CA LEU A 218 3.17 -19.85 -13.22
C LEU A 218 2.50 -20.03 -14.58
N LYS A 219 2.86 -21.07 -15.32
CA LYS A 219 2.23 -21.37 -16.62
C LYS A 219 0.72 -21.60 -16.48
N GLU A 220 0.28 -22.30 -15.45
CA GLU A 220 -1.14 -22.51 -15.20
C GLU A 220 -1.84 -21.20 -14.81
N MET A 221 -1.28 -20.43 -13.86
CA MET A 221 -1.84 -19.13 -13.45
C MET A 221 -2.00 -18.19 -14.65
N LEU A 222 -0.95 -17.99 -15.43
CA LEU A 222 -0.95 -17.13 -16.61
C LEU A 222 -1.94 -17.62 -17.67
N THR A 223 -2.06 -18.94 -17.85
CA THR A 223 -3.03 -19.54 -18.78
C THR A 223 -4.47 -19.26 -18.36
N GLN A 224 -4.79 -19.38 -17.07
CA GLN A 224 -6.14 -19.10 -16.57
C GLN A 224 -6.52 -17.63 -16.75
N VAL A 225 -5.62 -16.69 -16.44
CA VAL A 225 -5.87 -15.26 -16.67
C VAL A 225 -6.03 -14.94 -18.15
N MET A 226 -5.15 -15.47 -19.02
CA MET A 226 -5.27 -15.27 -20.46
C MET A 226 -6.57 -15.81 -21.06
N LYS A 227 -7.11 -16.93 -20.54
CA LYS A 227 -8.42 -17.47 -20.97
C LYS A 227 -9.56 -16.48 -20.76
N LEU A 228 -9.51 -15.67 -19.69
CA LEU A 228 -10.52 -14.65 -19.41
C LEU A 228 -10.21 -13.28 -20.03
N HIS A 229 -9.03 -13.09 -20.62
CA HIS A 229 -8.61 -11.86 -21.32
C HIS A 229 -8.22 -12.09 -22.80
N PRO A 230 -9.04 -12.77 -23.63
CA PRO A 230 -8.65 -13.15 -24.99
C PRO A 230 -8.45 -11.98 -25.97
N GLN A 231 -8.88 -10.76 -25.60
CA GLN A 231 -8.79 -9.56 -26.44
C GLN A 231 -7.65 -8.61 -26.02
N THR A 232 -6.89 -8.95 -24.99
CA THR A 232 -5.84 -8.05 -24.50
C THR A 232 -4.67 -7.94 -25.49
N GLN A 233 -4.10 -6.74 -25.64
CA GLN A 233 -2.91 -6.53 -26.46
C GLN A 233 -1.63 -6.51 -25.61
N TYR A 234 -1.77 -6.24 -24.31
CA TYR A 234 -0.67 -6.16 -23.36
C TYR A 234 -0.92 -7.09 -22.17
N PHE A 235 0.14 -7.69 -21.64
CA PHE A 235 0.06 -8.46 -20.39
C PHE A 235 1.25 -8.12 -19.50
N HIS A 236 1.00 -7.78 -18.25
CA HIS A 236 2.04 -7.41 -17.30
C HIS A 236 2.40 -8.61 -16.41
N ILE A 237 3.66 -9.04 -16.42
CA ILE A 237 4.11 -10.23 -15.67
C ILE A 237 4.70 -9.92 -14.28
N GLY A 238 4.67 -8.64 -13.87
CA GLY A 238 5.15 -8.20 -12.57
C GLY A 238 6.67 -8.35 -12.46
N CYS A 239 7.10 -9.33 -11.65
CA CYS A 239 8.49 -9.77 -11.45
C CYS A 239 9.42 -8.74 -10.76
N ASP A 240 8.84 -7.82 -10.03
CA ASP A 240 9.50 -6.83 -9.19
C ASP A 240 9.96 -7.42 -7.84
N GLU A 241 10.83 -6.68 -7.16
CA GLU A 241 11.10 -6.80 -5.72
C GLU A 241 11.54 -8.19 -5.21
N VAL A 242 12.29 -8.94 -6.03
CA VAL A 242 12.76 -10.30 -5.68
C VAL A 242 14.01 -10.28 -4.79
N TYR A 243 13.94 -9.57 -3.67
CA TYR A 243 15.11 -9.24 -2.83
C TYR A 243 15.79 -10.44 -2.15
N GLY A 244 15.05 -11.54 -1.94
CA GLY A 244 15.55 -12.79 -1.38
C GLY A 244 16.29 -13.68 -2.39
N LEU A 245 16.37 -13.31 -3.68
CA LEU A 245 16.94 -14.18 -4.70
C LEU A 245 18.43 -14.52 -4.42
N GLY A 246 18.78 -15.79 -4.61
CA GLY A 246 20.14 -16.30 -4.43
C GLY A 246 20.48 -16.66 -2.98
N THR A 247 19.49 -16.76 -2.10
CA THR A 247 19.69 -17.09 -0.68
C THR A 247 19.43 -18.56 -0.36
N SER A 248 18.58 -19.24 -1.14
CA SER A 248 18.33 -20.67 -1.00
C SER A 248 19.59 -21.49 -1.29
N GLN A 249 19.66 -22.72 -0.79
CA GLN A 249 20.79 -23.61 -1.04
C GLN A 249 21.02 -23.87 -2.55
N ASP A 250 19.94 -23.94 -3.33
CA ASP A 250 19.97 -24.33 -4.75
C ASP A 250 20.08 -23.13 -5.70
N SER A 251 19.69 -21.94 -5.25
CA SER A 251 19.76 -20.67 -6.01
C SER A 251 21.04 -19.88 -5.72
N LYS A 252 21.78 -20.24 -4.65
CA LYS A 252 22.99 -19.54 -4.21
C LYS A 252 24.03 -19.45 -5.31
N THR A 253 24.44 -18.23 -5.61
CA THR A 253 25.42 -17.94 -6.65
C THR A 253 26.19 -16.65 -6.31
N SER A 254 27.19 -16.28 -7.11
CA SER A 254 27.91 -15.01 -6.96
C SER A 254 27.06 -13.82 -7.45
N ASP A 255 27.35 -12.60 -6.97
CA ASP A 255 26.56 -11.41 -7.32
C ASP A 255 26.43 -11.17 -8.84
N GLY A 256 27.48 -11.44 -9.62
CA GLY A 256 27.46 -11.32 -11.08
C GLY A 256 26.57 -12.34 -11.80
N GLU A 257 26.30 -13.47 -11.15
CA GLU A 257 25.42 -14.52 -11.66
C GLU A 257 23.97 -14.37 -11.17
N LEU A 258 23.72 -13.52 -10.16
CA LEU A 258 22.38 -13.29 -9.63
C LEU A 258 21.47 -12.61 -10.67
N GLY A 259 22.01 -11.62 -11.39
CA GLY A 259 21.30 -11.00 -12.52
C GLY A 259 20.97 -12.01 -13.62
N LYS A 260 21.88 -12.94 -13.92
CA LYS A 260 21.64 -14.02 -14.89
C LYS A 260 20.57 -15.00 -14.41
N LEU A 261 20.55 -15.31 -13.11
CA LEU A 261 19.52 -16.16 -12.52
C LEU A 261 18.14 -15.52 -12.66
N TYR A 262 18.03 -14.23 -12.33
CA TYR A 262 16.79 -13.46 -12.54
C TYR A 262 16.35 -13.50 -14.01
N LEU A 263 17.26 -13.15 -14.92
CA LEU A 263 16.98 -13.12 -16.35
C LEU A 263 16.61 -14.48 -16.92
N SER A 264 17.23 -15.56 -16.46
CA SER A 264 16.90 -16.92 -16.89
C SER A 264 15.44 -17.28 -16.57
N HIS A 265 14.96 -16.91 -15.37
CA HIS A 265 13.58 -17.13 -14.96
C HIS A 265 12.61 -16.30 -15.81
N VAL A 266 12.82 -14.99 -15.87
CA VAL A 266 11.92 -14.08 -16.57
C VAL A 266 11.89 -14.36 -18.07
N THR A 267 13.03 -14.71 -18.68
CA THR A 267 13.08 -15.15 -20.08
C THR A 267 12.32 -16.46 -20.30
N ALA A 268 12.33 -17.40 -19.36
CA ALA A 268 11.55 -18.63 -19.49
C ALA A 268 10.03 -18.37 -19.44
N VAL A 269 9.59 -17.48 -18.55
CA VAL A 269 8.18 -17.01 -18.49
C VAL A 269 7.81 -16.25 -19.77
N GLY A 270 8.66 -15.31 -20.21
CA GLY A 270 8.45 -14.53 -21.43
C GLY A 270 8.38 -15.38 -22.70
N LYS A 271 9.25 -16.39 -22.84
CA LYS A 271 9.20 -17.35 -23.94
C LYS A 271 7.89 -18.12 -23.96
N PHE A 272 7.47 -18.69 -22.83
CA PHE A 272 6.19 -19.38 -22.73
C PHE A 272 5.01 -18.50 -23.19
N MET A 273 4.95 -17.26 -22.69
CA MET A 273 3.88 -16.32 -23.03
C MET A 273 3.90 -15.93 -24.51
N THR A 274 5.06 -15.55 -25.06
CA THR A 274 5.19 -15.14 -26.47
C THR A 274 5.02 -16.29 -27.47
N GLU A 275 5.37 -17.53 -27.09
CA GLU A 275 5.11 -18.72 -27.91
C GLU A 275 3.63 -19.11 -27.90
N THR A 276 2.94 -18.93 -26.76
CA THR A 276 1.52 -19.30 -26.60
C THR A 276 0.58 -18.22 -27.14
N TRP A 277 0.91 -16.94 -26.94
CA TRP A 277 0.15 -15.77 -27.40
C TRP A 277 1.05 -14.77 -28.15
N PRO A 278 1.45 -15.05 -29.40
CA PRO A 278 2.42 -14.24 -30.14
C PRO A 278 2.00 -12.79 -30.41
N SER A 279 0.71 -12.47 -30.32
CA SER A 279 0.18 -11.12 -30.53
C SER A 279 0.21 -10.24 -29.28
N VAL A 280 0.46 -10.82 -28.09
CA VAL A 280 0.43 -10.10 -26.82
C VAL A 280 1.82 -9.54 -26.53
N LYS A 281 1.90 -8.23 -26.28
CA LYS A 281 3.11 -7.54 -25.84
C LYS A 281 3.27 -7.69 -24.33
N LEU A 282 4.40 -8.22 -23.88
CA LEU A 282 4.66 -8.39 -22.45
C LEU A 282 5.26 -7.15 -21.82
N LEU A 283 4.81 -6.83 -20.61
CA LEU A 283 5.27 -5.74 -19.76
C LEU A 283 5.88 -6.30 -18.48
N LEU A 284 6.91 -5.63 -17.96
CA LEU A 284 7.71 -6.06 -16.81
C LEU A 284 8.15 -4.83 -16.01
N TRP A 285 8.06 -4.86 -14.68
CA TRP A 285 8.62 -3.79 -13.84
C TRP A 285 10.16 -3.77 -13.95
N ASP A 286 10.75 -2.58 -14.06
CA ASP A 286 12.16 -2.44 -14.43
C ASP A 286 13.16 -2.60 -13.28
N ASP A 287 12.74 -2.56 -12.02
CA ASP A 287 13.59 -2.38 -10.84
C ASP A 287 14.70 -3.43 -10.76
N MET A 288 14.34 -4.70 -11.02
CA MET A 288 15.26 -5.83 -11.05
C MET A 288 16.21 -5.84 -12.26
N LEU A 289 16.09 -4.91 -13.21
CA LEU A 289 17.02 -4.74 -14.34
C LEU A 289 18.11 -3.68 -14.06
N ARG A 290 17.88 -2.74 -13.15
CA ARG A 290 18.67 -1.51 -12.97
C ARG A 290 20.17 -1.75 -12.71
N LYS A 291 20.54 -2.87 -12.07
CA LYS A 291 21.94 -3.24 -11.77
C LYS A 291 22.55 -4.26 -12.71
N ILE A 292 21.77 -4.84 -13.63
CA ILE A 292 22.28 -5.83 -14.59
C ILE A 292 23.03 -5.13 -15.72
N SER A 293 24.22 -5.62 -16.08
CA SER A 293 25.04 -5.01 -17.13
C SER A 293 24.34 -5.06 -18.50
N VAL A 294 24.68 -4.11 -19.37
CA VAL A 294 24.13 -4.01 -20.73
C VAL A 294 24.38 -5.31 -21.52
N ASP A 295 25.59 -5.86 -21.45
CA ASP A 295 25.95 -7.10 -22.16
C ASP A 295 25.13 -8.28 -21.65
N THR A 296 24.96 -8.43 -20.34
CA THR A 296 24.16 -9.51 -19.75
C THR A 296 22.68 -9.38 -20.10
N LEU A 297 22.11 -8.17 -20.11
CA LEU A 297 20.75 -7.93 -20.58
C LEU A 297 20.59 -8.32 -22.05
N LYS A 298 21.53 -7.91 -22.91
CA LYS A 298 21.52 -8.21 -24.34
C LYS A 298 21.63 -9.70 -24.63
N GLU A 299 22.56 -10.40 -23.97
CA GLU A 299 22.78 -11.84 -24.11
C GLU A 299 21.60 -12.68 -23.63
N SER A 300 20.82 -12.18 -22.68
CA SER A 300 19.65 -12.90 -22.14
C SER A 300 18.51 -13.11 -23.16
N GLY A 301 18.48 -12.29 -24.22
CA GLY A 301 17.36 -12.24 -25.15
C GLY A 301 16.07 -11.63 -24.57
N LEU A 302 16.08 -11.16 -23.32
CA LEU A 302 14.92 -10.49 -22.71
C LEU A 302 14.43 -9.26 -23.50
N PRO A 303 15.30 -8.40 -24.08
CA PRO A 303 14.87 -7.18 -24.78
C PRO A 303 13.95 -7.38 -25.98
N ILE A 304 13.93 -8.58 -26.57
CA ILE A 304 13.00 -8.91 -27.66
C ILE A 304 11.66 -9.47 -27.16
N LEU A 305 11.59 -9.94 -25.91
CA LEU A 305 10.42 -10.61 -25.34
C LEU A 305 9.51 -9.66 -24.56
N VAL A 306 10.09 -8.70 -23.83
CA VAL A 306 9.34 -7.84 -22.89
C VAL A 306 9.62 -6.36 -23.12
N THR A 307 8.73 -5.53 -22.61
CA THR A 307 8.85 -4.07 -22.59
C THR A 307 8.95 -3.62 -21.13
N PRO A 308 10.04 -2.93 -20.72
CA PRO A 308 10.21 -2.48 -19.35
C PRO A 308 9.24 -1.34 -19.01
N VAL A 309 8.70 -1.38 -17.80
CA VAL A 309 7.90 -0.32 -17.17
C VAL A 309 8.75 0.32 -16.07
N VAL A 310 9.28 1.51 -16.35
CA VAL A 310 10.16 2.22 -15.41
C VAL A 310 9.32 2.97 -14.37
N TRP A 311 9.46 2.60 -13.10
CA TRP A 311 8.61 3.12 -12.02
C TRP A 311 9.41 3.86 -10.94
N LYS A 312 8.85 4.95 -10.43
CA LYS A 312 9.32 5.67 -9.24
C LYS A 312 8.27 6.67 -8.77
N TYR A 313 8.02 6.71 -7.47
CA TYR A 313 6.86 7.42 -6.89
C TYR A 313 7.21 8.65 -6.05
N LEU A 314 8.50 8.90 -5.80
CA LEU A 314 8.93 10.10 -5.09
C LEU A 314 8.44 11.37 -5.81
N PRO A 315 7.99 12.41 -5.07
CA PRO A 315 7.51 13.66 -5.66
C PRO A 315 8.54 14.32 -6.59
N GLN A 316 9.82 14.28 -6.21
CA GLN A 316 10.92 14.81 -7.02
C GLN A 316 11.78 13.65 -7.52
N LEU A 317 11.84 13.45 -8.83
CA LEU A 317 12.63 12.37 -9.42
C LEU A 317 14.06 12.83 -9.72
N ASP A 318 15.02 11.92 -9.57
CA ASP A 318 16.37 12.12 -10.08
C ASP A 318 16.40 11.82 -11.59
N ILE A 319 16.28 12.90 -12.37
CA ILE A 319 16.27 12.85 -13.84
C ILE A 319 17.55 12.18 -14.37
N LYS A 320 18.73 12.48 -13.79
CA LYS A 320 20.01 11.93 -14.27
C LYS A 320 20.08 10.43 -14.05
N MET A 321 19.63 9.97 -12.88
CA MET A 321 19.57 8.55 -12.55
C MET A 321 18.64 7.81 -13.52
N ILE A 322 17.42 8.30 -13.73
CA ILE A 322 16.45 7.64 -14.62
C ILE A 322 16.94 7.67 -16.07
N SER A 323 17.47 8.79 -16.55
CA SER A 323 18.13 8.90 -17.87
C SER A 323 19.27 7.88 -18.05
N SER A 324 20.01 7.57 -16.98
CA SER A 324 21.07 6.54 -17.04
C SER A 324 20.50 5.13 -17.22
N TRP A 325 19.34 4.82 -16.63
CA TRP A 325 18.65 3.55 -16.82
C TRP A 325 18.12 3.43 -18.26
N ILE A 326 17.44 4.47 -18.75
CA ILE A 326 16.90 4.51 -20.12
C ILE A 326 18.02 4.30 -21.14
N SER A 327 19.16 4.99 -20.98
CA SER A 327 20.31 4.81 -21.88
C SER A 327 20.84 3.38 -21.90
N ARG A 328 20.91 2.73 -20.73
CA ARG A 328 21.35 1.33 -20.64
C ARG A 328 20.35 0.36 -21.26
N TYR A 329 19.05 0.60 -21.08
CA TYR A 329 18.01 -0.20 -21.71
C TYR A 329 18.02 -0.06 -23.24
N GLU A 330 18.21 1.15 -23.76
CA GLU A 330 18.41 1.38 -25.20
C GLU A 330 19.62 0.59 -25.73
N GLN A 331 20.78 0.71 -25.05
CA GLN A 331 22.01 0.00 -25.44
C GLN A 331 21.88 -1.53 -25.38
N ALA A 332 21.08 -2.05 -24.44
CA ALA A 332 20.79 -3.48 -24.33
C ALA A 332 19.88 -3.99 -25.45
N GLY A 333 19.21 -3.09 -26.17
CA GLY A 333 18.37 -3.41 -27.33
C GLY A 333 16.87 -3.37 -27.08
N PHE A 334 16.42 -2.82 -25.93
CA PHE A 334 14.99 -2.53 -25.74
C PHE A 334 14.59 -1.42 -26.73
N LYS A 335 13.43 -1.57 -27.37
CA LYS A 335 12.92 -0.62 -28.38
C LYS A 335 11.68 0.15 -27.93
N ARG A 336 11.05 -0.33 -26.86
CA ARG A 336 9.82 0.22 -26.30
C ARG A 336 10.01 0.42 -24.82
N MET A 337 9.24 1.34 -24.26
CA MET A 337 9.25 1.60 -22.83
C MET A 337 7.88 2.09 -22.37
N TRP A 338 7.59 1.83 -21.11
CA TRP A 338 6.51 2.44 -20.36
C TRP A 338 7.07 3.12 -19.13
N PHE A 339 6.34 4.10 -18.60
CA PHE A 339 6.62 4.69 -17.30
C PHE A 339 5.50 4.38 -16.31
N ALA A 340 5.79 4.48 -15.02
CA ALA A 340 4.79 4.39 -13.98
C ALA A 340 4.99 5.45 -12.89
N SER A 341 4.00 6.34 -12.80
CA SER A 341 3.76 7.27 -11.70
C SER A 341 2.79 6.64 -10.69
N ALA A 342 2.40 7.38 -9.65
CA ALA A 342 1.35 6.95 -8.70
C ALA A 342 0.33 8.06 -8.49
N PHE A 343 -0.94 7.71 -8.24
CA PHE A 343 -1.98 8.64 -7.80
C PHE A 343 -2.49 8.38 -6.37
N LYS A 344 -2.16 7.22 -5.79
CA LYS A 344 -2.38 6.82 -4.38
C LYS A 344 -1.44 5.66 -3.99
N GLY A 345 -1.36 5.35 -2.70
CA GLY A 345 -0.72 4.14 -2.16
C GLY A 345 0.81 4.11 -2.26
N ALA A 346 1.45 5.26 -2.47
CA ALA A 346 2.91 5.33 -2.63
C ALA A 346 3.56 6.42 -1.76
N THR A 347 2.86 6.89 -0.73
CA THR A 347 3.33 7.92 0.21
C THR A 347 3.30 7.47 1.67
N GLY A 348 2.93 6.22 1.93
CA GLY A 348 2.82 5.65 3.27
C GLY A 348 2.01 4.35 3.27
N GLU A 349 2.42 3.40 4.11
CA GLU A 349 1.81 2.06 4.21
C GLU A 349 0.40 2.11 4.84
N ASP A 350 0.16 3.03 5.77
CA ASP A 350 -1.10 3.22 6.52
C ASP A 350 -1.83 4.53 6.13
N GLN A 351 -1.53 5.07 4.95
CA GLN A 351 -2.05 6.35 4.50
C GLN A 351 -3.58 6.29 4.34
N MET A 352 -4.33 7.08 5.12
CA MET A 352 -5.80 7.17 4.99
C MET A 352 -6.26 8.27 4.01
N TRP A 353 -5.48 9.37 3.89
CA TRP A 353 -5.85 10.55 3.12
C TRP A 353 -4.82 10.87 2.04
N THR A 354 -5.26 11.18 0.82
CA THR A 354 -4.36 11.28 -0.35
C THR A 354 -3.67 12.64 -0.45
N PRO A 355 -2.33 12.72 -0.41
CA PRO A 355 -1.59 13.98 -0.62
C PRO A 355 -1.51 14.37 -2.10
N LEU A 356 -2.47 15.17 -2.59
CA LEU A 356 -2.57 15.62 -3.98
C LEU A 356 -1.28 16.31 -4.46
N GLY A 357 -0.66 17.13 -3.61
CA GLY A 357 0.56 17.86 -3.96
C GLY A 357 1.74 16.93 -4.28
N ALA A 358 1.92 15.86 -3.52
CA ALA A 358 2.99 14.89 -3.72
C ALA A 358 2.87 14.20 -5.09
N TYR A 359 1.68 13.70 -5.42
CA TYR A 359 1.42 13.03 -6.69
C TYR A 359 1.46 13.99 -7.88
N LEU A 360 1.03 15.25 -7.72
CA LEU A 360 1.18 16.26 -8.77
C LEU A 360 2.66 16.51 -9.12
N HIS A 361 3.53 16.69 -8.12
CA HIS A 361 4.96 16.88 -8.36
C HIS A 361 5.61 15.64 -9.01
N ASN A 362 5.21 14.43 -8.61
CA ASN A 362 5.69 13.19 -9.24
C ASN A 362 5.35 13.17 -10.75
N HIS A 363 4.13 13.55 -11.12
CA HIS A 363 3.72 13.64 -12.52
C HIS A 363 4.45 14.74 -13.30
N GLY A 364 4.72 15.88 -12.66
CA GLY A 364 5.57 16.94 -13.23
C GLY A 364 6.98 16.43 -13.55
N SER A 365 7.61 15.72 -12.61
CA SER A 365 8.93 15.11 -12.80
C SER A 365 8.92 14.07 -13.93
N TRP A 366 7.85 13.27 -14.07
CA TRP A 366 7.71 12.33 -15.18
C TRP A 366 7.58 13.02 -16.54
N LEU A 367 6.89 14.16 -16.61
CA LEU A 367 6.80 14.95 -17.84
C LEU A 367 8.16 15.52 -18.25
N GLU A 368 9.01 15.90 -17.30
CA GLU A 368 10.41 16.27 -17.59
C GLU A 368 11.19 15.09 -18.20
N ILE A 369 11.05 13.88 -17.64
CA ILE A 369 11.69 12.67 -18.18
C ILE A 369 11.18 12.37 -19.59
N ILE A 370 9.86 12.43 -19.81
CA ILE A 370 9.24 12.23 -21.13
C ILE A 370 9.79 13.24 -22.14
N SER A 371 9.93 14.51 -21.75
CA SER A 371 10.50 15.55 -22.62
C SER A 371 11.97 15.26 -23.01
N SER A 372 12.70 14.54 -22.15
CA SER A 372 14.10 14.15 -22.40
C SER A 372 14.26 12.93 -23.31
N LEU A 373 13.16 12.24 -23.67
CA LEU A 373 13.24 11.00 -24.45
C LEU A 373 13.77 11.18 -25.87
N GLY A 374 13.76 12.41 -26.41
CA GLY A 374 14.40 12.72 -27.69
C GLY A 374 15.90 12.39 -27.73
N ASN A 375 16.55 12.20 -26.57
CA ASN A 375 17.93 11.76 -26.47
C ASN A 375 18.14 10.26 -26.73
N TYR A 376 17.07 9.48 -26.84
CA TYR A 376 17.09 8.01 -27.00
C TYR A 376 16.28 7.59 -28.23
N PRO A 377 16.81 7.82 -29.46
CA PRO A 377 16.04 7.70 -30.69
C PRO A 377 15.58 6.27 -31.03
N GLN A 378 16.10 5.23 -30.34
CA GLN A 378 15.64 3.85 -30.54
C GLN A 378 14.51 3.46 -29.58
N ILE A 379 14.18 4.30 -28.60
CA ILE A 379 13.11 4.05 -27.64
C ILE A 379 11.83 4.73 -28.09
N THR A 380 10.76 3.95 -28.22
CA THR A 380 9.38 4.45 -28.34
C THR A 380 8.69 4.37 -26.98
N LEU A 381 8.18 5.49 -26.47
CA LEU A 381 7.30 5.49 -25.30
C LEU A 381 5.89 5.06 -25.73
N GLU A 382 5.42 3.96 -25.18
CA GLU A 382 4.07 3.42 -25.45
C GLU A 382 3.03 4.05 -24.51
N GLY A 383 3.42 4.43 -23.30
CA GLY A 383 2.54 5.13 -22.37
C GLY A 383 3.07 5.28 -20.96
N ILE A 384 2.21 5.81 -20.09
CA ILE A 384 2.43 5.95 -18.64
C ILE A 384 1.28 5.33 -17.85
N MET A 385 1.63 4.57 -16.82
CA MET A 385 0.71 3.95 -15.88
C MET A 385 0.64 4.79 -14.61
N LEU A 386 -0.56 5.11 -14.15
CA LEU A 386 -0.79 5.80 -12.89
C LEU A 386 -1.14 4.73 -11.86
N THR A 387 -0.16 4.34 -11.03
CA THR A 387 -0.35 3.28 -10.05
C THR A 387 -1.26 3.72 -8.91
N GLY A 388 -2.15 2.82 -8.50
CA GLY A 388 -3.06 3.00 -7.39
C GLY A 388 -2.98 1.84 -6.42
N TRP A 389 -1.83 1.69 -5.75
CA TRP A 389 -1.54 0.58 -4.84
C TRP A 389 -2.49 0.53 -3.66
N GLN A 390 -2.97 -0.65 -3.29
CA GLN A 390 -3.96 -0.80 -2.24
C GLN A 390 -3.34 -1.17 -0.89
N ARG A 391 -2.17 -1.82 -0.92
CA ARG A 391 -1.28 -2.11 0.22
C ARG A 391 0.10 -2.51 -0.32
N TYR A 392 1.12 -2.55 0.54
CA TYR A 392 2.50 -2.84 0.11
C TYR A 392 2.74 -4.35 -0.10
N ASP A 393 2.11 -5.21 0.70
CA ASP A 393 2.09 -6.67 0.53
C ASP A 393 0.81 -7.28 1.14
N HIS A 394 0.60 -8.60 1.05
CA HIS A 394 -0.59 -9.31 1.59
C HIS A 394 -0.76 -9.25 3.12
N PHE A 395 0.27 -8.84 3.85
CA PHE A 395 0.30 -8.78 5.31
C PHE A 395 0.25 -7.35 5.86
N SER A 396 0.47 -6.35 5.01
CA SER A 396 0.32 -4.93 5.34
C SER A 396 -1.14 -4.48 5.35
N VAL A 397 -1.41 -3.41 6.09
CA VAL A 397 -2.72 -2.74 6.13
C VAL A 397 -3.06 -2.03 4.82
N LEU A 398 -4.31 -1.63 4.66
CA LEU A 398 -4.77 -0.83 3.53
C LEU A 398 -4.18 0.59 3.53
N CYS A 399 -3.73 1.02 2.35
CA CYS A 399 -3.52 2.44 2.03
C CYS A 399 -4.85 3.13 1.67
N GLU A 400 -4.80 4.31 1.03
CA GLU A 400 -5.99 5.13 0.80
C GLU A 400 -7.04 4.36 -0.01
N LEU A 401 -8.32 4.52 0.29
CA LEU A 401 -9.38 3.90 -0.52
C LEU A 401 -9.48 4.58 -1.89
N LEU A 402 -9.76 3.82 -2.95
CA LEU A 402 -9.89 4.36 -4.32
C LEU A 402 -10.80 5.60 -4.42
N PRO A 403 -12.02 5.64 -3.84
CA PRO A 403 -12.88 6.84 -3.84
C PRO A 403 -12.23 8.08 -3.22
N VAL A 404 -11.37 7.88 -2.20
CA VAL A 404 -10.64 8.97 -1.52
C VAL A 404 -9.60 9.59 -2.46
N ALA A 405 -9.02 8.77 -3.34
CA ALA A 405 -7.97 9.16 -4.27
C ALA A 405 -8.47 9.71 -5.62
N ILE A 406 -9.78 9.73 -5.90
CA ILE A 406 -10.31 10.22 -7.19
C ILE A 406 -9.90 11.67 -7.52
N PRO A 407 -9.90 12.62 -6.57
CA PRO A 407 -9.36 13.95 -6.85
C PRO A 407 -7.89 13.95 -7.26
N SER A 408 -7.06 13.10 -6.64
CA SER A 408 -5.64 12.94 -7.01
C SER A 408 -5.52 12.37 -8.42
N LEU A 409 -6.25 11.28 -8.73
CA LEU A 409 -6.28 10.70 -10.08
C LEU A 409 -6.65 11.73 -11.14
N ALA A 410 -7.68 12.54 -10.89
CA ALA A 410 -8.12 13.56 -11.82
C ALA A 410 -7.04 14.64 -12.05
N VAL A 411 -6.39 15.12 -10.98
CA VAL A 411 -5.26 16.06 -11.07
C VAL A 411 -4.11 15.45 -11.88
N CYS A 412 -3.75 14.21 -11.60
CA CYS A 412 -2.67 13.49 -12.27
C CYS A 412 -2.94 13.27 -13.77
N LEU A 413 -4.13 12.78 -14.14
CA LEU A 413 -4.50 12.57 -15.54
C LEU A 413 -4.57 13.89 -16.31
N GLN A 414 -5.12 14.95 -15.73
CA GLN A 414 -5.17 16.26 -16.38
C GLN A 414 -3.78 16.90 -16.50
N THR A 415 -2.90 16.69 -15.53
CA THR A 415 -1.48 17.09 -15.63
C THR A 415 -0.81 16.44 -16.84
N LEU A 416 -0.99 15.13 -17.03
CA LEU A 416 -0.43 14.42 -18.18
C LEU A 416 -1.07 14.84 -19.51
N LYS A 417 -2.38 15.09 -19.51
CA LYS A 417 -3.12 15.50 -20.71
C LYS A 417 -2.72 16.89 -21.21
N HIS A 418 -2.49 17.84 -20.31
CA HIS A 418 -2.15 19.23 -20.66
C HIS A 418 -0.66 19.55 -20.56
N GLY A 419 0.17 18.59 -20.15
CA GLY A 419 1.61 18.74 -19.94
C GLY A 419 2.00 19.49 -18.66
N TYR A 420 1.04 20.01 -17.89
CA TYR A 420 1.18 20.60 -16.56
C TYR A 420 -0.22 20.92 -15.98
N PHE A 421 -0.33 21.14 -14.67
CA PHE A 421 -1.62 21.44 -14.02
C PHE A 421 -1.94 22.94 -14.02
N ASN A 422 -2.43 23.43 -15.17
CA ASN A 422 -2.80 24.84 -15.37
C ASN A 422 -4.27 25.15 -15.10
N GLU A 423 -4.69 26.40 -15.33
CA GLU A 423 -6.08 26.83 -15.14
C GLU A 423 -7.07 26.01 -15.97
N LYS A 424 -6.69 25.57 -17.18
CA LYS A 424 -7.52 24.74 -18.04
C LYS A 424 -7.66 23.32 -17.47
N ALA A 425 -6.56 22.69 -17.07
CA ALA A 425 -6.54 21.40 -16.40
C ALA A 425 -7.39 21.44 -15.12
N GLN A 426 -7.22 22.49 -14.31
CA GLN A 426 -8.00 22.69 -13.09
C GLN A 426 -9.49 22.88 -13.39
N ALA A 427 -9.85 23.66 -14.41
CA ALA A 427 -11.24 23.85 -14.83
C ALA A 427 -11.88 22.54 -15.32
N GLU A 428 -11.13 21.70 -16.06
CA GLU A 428 -11.60 20.38 -16.48
C GLU A 428 -11.83 19.45 -15.29
N VAL A 429 -10.90 19.40 -14.31
CA VAL A 429 -11.12 18.62 -13.07
C VAL A 429 -12.36 19.12 -12.33
N GLN A 430 -12.53 20.43 -12.17
CA GLN A 430 -13.69 21.00 -11.48
C GLN A 430 -15.01 20.68 -12.20
N HIS A 431 -15.01 20.73 -13.53
CA HIS A 431 -16.16 20.41 -14.34
C HIS A 431 -16.55 18.93 -14.21
N ILE A 432 -15.58 18.02 -14.30
CA ILE A 432 -15.81 16.57 -14.27
C ILE A 432 -16.18 16.11 -12.85
N LEU A 433 -15.45 16.55 -11.83
CA LEU A 433 -15.66 16.11 -10.46
C LEU A 433 -16.76 16.88 -9.72
N GLY A 434 -17.18 18.04 -10.22
CA GLY A 434 -18.17 18.89 -9.54
C GLY A 434 -17.70 19.47 -8.20
N CYS A 435 -16.39 19.50 -7.94
CA CYS A 435 -15.80 20.04 -6.72
C CYS A 435 -14.56 20.90 -7.03
N LYS A 436 -14.22 21.81 -6.12
CA LYS A 436 -13.08 22.71 -6.27
C LYS A 436 -11.85 22.08 -5.65
N VAL A 437 -10.90 21.69 -6.50
CA VAL A 437 -9.61 21.13 -6.06
C VAL A 437 -8.69 22.24 -5.53
N LYS A 438 -8.14 22.00 -4.34
CA LYS A 438 -7.08 22.76 -3.67
C LYS A 438 -5.93 21.82 -3.36
N VAL A 439 -4.97 21.79 -4.27
CA VAL A 439 -3.79 20.93 -4.18
C VAL A 439 -2.97 21.26 -2.92
N ASP A 440 -2.85 22.53 -2.56
CA ASP A 440 -2.15 23.02 -1.36
C ASP A 440 -2.77 22.54 -0.02
N LYS A 441 -4.00 22.03 -0.07
CA LYS A 441 -4.74 21.54 1.10
C LYS A 441 -5.12 20.07 0.99
N ASP A 442 -4.66 19.40 -0.08
CA ASP A 442 -5.01 18.02 -0.39
C ASP A 442 -6.53 17.77 -0.35
N LEU A 443 -7.31 18.71 -0.89
CA LEU A 443 -8.76 18.73 -0.71
C LEU A 443 -9.52 19.05 -2.00
N CYS A 444 -10.62 18.33 -2.24
CA CYS A 444 -11.68 18.73 -3.15
C CYS A 444 -12.92 19.12 -2.36
N TYR A 445 -13.22 20.42 -2.29
CA TYR A 445 -14.34 20.93 -1.49
C TYR A 445 -15.55 21.27 -2.37
N GLY A 446 -16.75 21.06 -1.83
CA GLY A 446 -18.01 21.18 -2.56
C GLY A 446 -18.86 19.91 -2.37
N THR A 447 -19.95 19.79 -3.11
CA THR A 447 -20.81 18.59 -3.10
C THR A 447 -20.20 17.45 -3.92
N GLY A 448 -19.41 17.77 -4.95
CA GLY A 448 -18.89 16.81 -5.92
C GLY A 448 -19.99 16.12 -6.73
N ALA A 449 -19.57 15.36 -7.74
CA ALA A 449 -20.45 14.64 -8.67
C ALA A 449 -19.86 13.28 -9.12
N PHE A 450 -18.75 12.85 -8.53
CA PHE A 450 -18.08 11.61 -8.89
C PHE A 450 -18.57 10.42 -8.05
N ALA A 451 -18.49 9.22 -8.61
CA ALA A 451 -18.84 7.99 -7.89
C ALA A 451 -17.96 7.84 -6.64
N GLY A 452 -18.60 7.59 -5.49
CA GLY A 452 -17.90 7.46 -4.20
C GLY A 452 -17.62 8.78 -3.46
N VAL A 453 -18.18 9.91 -3.92
CA VAL A 453 -18.01 11.23 -3.25
C VAL A 453 -18.52 11.26 -1.80
N GLU A 454 -19.59 10.55 -1.48
CA GLU A 454 -20.09 10.49 -0.09
C GLU A 454 -19.08 9.77 0.81
N LEU A 455 -18.46 8.69 0.32
CA LEU A 455 -17.38 8.02 1.03
C LEU A 455 -16.16 8.93 1.21
N TYR A 456 -15.79 9.70 0.18
CA TYR A 456 -14.73 10.73 0.27
C TYR A 456 -14.99 11.71 1.43
N HIS A 457 -16.22 12.24 1.55
CA HIS A 457 -16.58 13.17 2.61
C HIS A 457 -16.62 12.53 4.01
N LEU A 458 -17.09 11.28 4.13
CA LEU A 458 -17.13 10.56 5.39
C LEU A 458 -15.72 10.20 5.88
N VAL A 459 -14.85 9.71 5.00
CA VAL A 459 -13.44 9.45 5.32
C VAL A 459 -12.72 10.74 5.70
N HIS A 460 -12.94 11.84 4.98
CA HIS A 460 -12.39 13.15 5.36
C HIS A 460 -12.84 13.58 6.76
N THR A 461 -14.12 13.38 7.08
CA THR A 461 -14.68 13.70 8.39
C THR A 461 -14.01 12.88 9.49
N VAL A 462 -13.79 11.59 9.25
CA VAL A 462 -13.05 10.71 10.17
C VAL A 462 -11.61 11.20 10.32
N HIS A 463 -10.91 11.42 9.20
CA HIS A 463 -9.51 11.87 9.16
C HIS A 463 -9.26 13.14 9.98
N ILE A 464 -10.10 14.17 9.82
CA ILE A 464 -9.86 15.46 10.47
C ILE A 464 -10.37 15.49 11.91
N ASN A 465 -11.51 14.87 12.19
CA ASN A 465 -12.24 15.14 13.44
C ASN A 465 -12.29 13.96 14.41
N PHE A 466 -12.20 12.71 13.94
CA PHE A 466 -12.54 11.55 14.76
C PHE A 466 -11.58 11.33 15.91
N GLN A 467 -10.29 11.16 15.61
CA GLN A 467 -9.28 10.87 16.61
C GLN A 467 -9.21 11.99 17.67
N THR A 468 -9.13 13.25 17.24
CA THR A 468 -9.16 14.42 18.13
C THR A 468 -10.41 14.43 19.01
N SER A 469 -11.59 14.17 18.45
CA SER A 469 -12.84 14.12 19.21
C SER A 469 -12.82 13.02 20.29
N MET A 470 -12.32 11.82 19.95
CA MET A 470 -12.18 10.71 20.90
C MET A 470 -11.15 11.01 21.98
N GLU A 471 -9.99 11.57 21.61
CA GLU A 471 -8.94 11.95 22.54
C GLU A 471 -9.38 13.05 23.51
N ASP A 472 -10.12 14.05 23.03
CA ASP A 472 -10.64 15.14 23.87
C ASP A 472 -11.63 14.64 24.93
N LEU A 473 -12.39 13.59 24.62
CA LEU A 473 -13.20 12.90 25.62
C LEU A 473 -12.29 12.26 26.67
N LEU A 474 -11.27 11.52 26.26
CA LEU A 474 -10.39 10.78 27.16
C LEU A 474 -9.46 11.69 27.99
N LYS A 475 -9.06 12.84 27.45
CA LYS A 475 -8.21 13.85 28.11
C LYS A 475 -9.01 14.79 29.03
N ASN A 476 -10.33 14.64 29.12
CA ASN A 476 -11.18 15.49 29.95
C ASN A 476 -10.73 15.52 31.43
N ARG A 477 -10.69 16.71 32.04
CA ARG A 477 -10.27 16.89 33.45
C ARG A 477 -11.06 16.04 34.44
N HIS A 478 -12.34 15.79 34.18
CA HIS A 478 -13.20 14.99 35.06
C HIS A 478 -12.81 13.50 35.01
N LEU A 479 -12.32 13.01 33.88
CA LEU A 479 -11.72 11.68 33.79
C LEU A 479 -10.33 11.66 34.42
N ARG A 480 -9.44 12.56 34.00
CA ARG A 480 -8.04 12.56 34.45
C ARG A 480 -7.92 12.68 35.98
N GLY A 481 -8.70 13.58 36.60
CA GLY A 481 -8.66 13.81 38.04
C GLY A 481 -9.69 13.01 38.84
N GLY A 482 -10.89 12.78 38.28
CA GLY A 482 -12.04 12.24 39.02
C GLY A 482 -12.47 10.83 38.64
N PHE A 483 -11.92 10.26 37.56
CA PHE A 483 -12.26 8.92 37.08
C PHE A 483 -11.12 8.23 36.33
N SER A 484 -9.92 8.34 36.90
CA SER A 484 -8.70 7.75 36.35
C SER A 484 -8.74 6.21 36.32
N PRO A 485 -7.77 5.52 35.69
CA PRO A 485 -7.68 4.06 35.74
C PRO A 485 -7.74 3.46 37.16
N TYR A 486 -7.27 4.21 38.18
CA TYR A 486 -7.38 3.80 39.58
C TYR A 486 -8.83 3.77 40.08
N HIS A 487 -9.62 4.80 39.76
CA HIS A 487 -11.04 4.89 40.10
C HIS A 487 -11.84 3.76 39.45
N ARG A 488 -11.58 3.54 38.15
CA ARG A 488 -12.18 2.46 37.35
C ARG A 488 -11.86 1.09 37.95
N LYS A 489 -10.59 0.85 38.33
CA LYS A 489 -10.09 -0.40 38.93
C LYS A 489 -10.72 -0.72 40.28
N TYR A 490 -10.94 0.30 41.13
CA TYR A 490 -11.45 0.12 42.50
C TYR A 490 -12.90 0.59 42.70
N ASN A 491 -13.63 0.77 41.60
CA ASN A 491 -15.07 0.96 41.58
C ASN A 491 -15.57 2.12 42.45
N PHE A 492 -14.88 3.27 42.42
CA PHE A 492 -15.27 4.43 43.21
C PHE A 492 -15.10 5.73 42.42
N GLY A 493 -15.88 6.75 42.76
CA GLY A 493 -15.88 8.04 42.10
C GLY A 493 -17.03 8.91 42.58
N ASN A 494 -17.00 10.21 42.28
CA ASN A 494 -18.06 11.15 42.65
C ASN A 494 -19.21 11.09 41.63
N PRO A 495 -20.41 10.56 41.98
CA PRO A 495 -21.49 10.36 41.01
C PRO A 495 -21.97 11.64 40.33
N ARG A 496 -21.88 12.80 41.01
CA ARG A 496 -22.24 14.09 40.42
C ARG A 496 -21.33 14.43 39.24
N ASN A 497 -20.01 14.28 39.42
CA ASN A 497 -19.03 14.57 38.38
C ASN A 497 -19.13 13.57 37.22
N LEU A 498 -19.34 12.30 37.55
CA LEU A 498 -19.53 11.24 36.55
C LEU A 498 -20.81 11.46 35.73
N GLY A 499 -21.91 11.90 36.34
CA GLY A 499 -23.17 12.15 35.64
C GLY A 499 -23.07 13.24 34.56
N PHE A 500 -22.38 14.36 34.85
CA PHE A 500 -22.12 15.40 33.84
C PHE A 500 -21.29 14.85 32.68
N PHE A 501 -20.27 14.06 32.99
CA PHE A 501 -19.38 13.52 31.98
C PHE A 501 -20.05 12.41 31.15
N GLN A 502 -20.90 11.59 31.76
CA GLN A 502 -21.71 10.56 31.09
C GLN A 502 -22.52 11.17 29.94
N HIS A 503 -23.21 12.29 30.19
CA HIS A 503 -24.00 12.95 29.15
C HIS A 503 -23.15 13.38 27.94
N LYS A 504 -21.97 13.97 28.20
CA LYS A 504 -21.03 14.36 27.13
C LYS A 504 -20.54 13.12 26.35
N LEU A 505 -20.08 12.08 27.05
CA LEU A 505 -19.64 10.83 26.44
C LEU A 505 -20.72 10.22 25.55
N THR A 506 -21.92 10.02 26.10
CA THR A 506 -23.04 9.37 25.39
C THR A 506 -23.45 10.17 24.16
N ARG A 507 -23.49 11.51 24.26
CA ARG A 507 -23.81 12.37 23.13
C ARG A 507 -22.77 12.23 22.00
N THR A 508 -21.50 12.42 22.32
CA THR A 508 -20.43 12.37 21.31
C THR A 508 -20.28 10.97 20.70
N LEU A 509 -20.42 9.91 21.50
CA LEU A 509 -20.46 8.53 20.98
C LEU A 509 -21.62 8.34 20.00
N LYS A 510 -22.83 8.79 20.33
CA LYS A 510 -23.99 8.66 19.44
C LYS A 510 -23.81 9.43 18.12
N GLU A 511 -23.24 10.63 18.18
CA GLU A 511 -22.91 11.43 17.01
C GLU A 511 -21.97 10.66 16.08
N TRP A 512 -20.88 10.09 16.62
CA TRP A 512 -19.93 9.31 15.84
C TRP A 512 -20.47 7.96 15.36
N GLU A 513 -21.25 7.25 16.18
CA GLU A 513 -21.89 6.00 15.76
C GLU A 513 -22.83 6.21 14.56
N THR A 514 -23.44 7.39 14.45
CA THR A 514 -24.24 7.77 13.27
C THR A 514 -23.35 7.95 12.04
N VAL A 515 -22.24 8.69 12.17
CA VAL A 515 -21.27 8.90 11.08
C VAL A 515 -20.66 7.58 10.62
N ILE A 516 -20.23 6.73 11.55
CA ILE A 516 -19.65 5.41 11.25
C ILE A 516 -20.69 4.46 10.65
N GLY A 517 -21.96 4.55 11.06
CA GLY A 517 -23.06 3.81 10.43
C GLY A 517 -23.24 4.18 8.95
N ASN A 518 -23.22 5.49 8.64
CA ASN A 518 -23.28 5.97 7.25
C ASN A 518 -22.04 5.56 6.46
N LEU A 519 -20.85 5.70 7.05
CA LEU A 519 -19.59 5.27 6.45
C LEU A 519 -19.63 3.79 6.06
N ARG A 520 -20.06 2.92 6.97
CA ARG A 520 -20.22 1.50 6.70
C ARG A 520 -21.19 1.25 5.54
N SER A 521 -22.32 1.95 5.50
CA SER A 521 -23.31 1.82 4.41
C SER A 521 -22.71 2.22 3.05
N GLU A 522 -22.00 3.35 2.99
CA GLU A 522 -21.33 3.80 1.76
C GLU A 522 -20.25 2.81 1.32
N MET A 523 -19.40 2.35 2.23
CA MET A 523 -18.39 1.34 1.92
C MET A 523 -19.00 0.02 1.45
N GLN A 524 -20.14 -0.42 2.01
CA GLN A 524 -20.83 -1.64 1.56
C GLN A 524 -21.29 -1.57 0.11
N SER A 525 -21.56 -0.38 -0.41
CA SER A 525 -21.94 -0.20 -1.82
C SER A 525 -20.76 -0.37 -2.78
N ILE A 526 -19.53 -0.20 -2.29
CA ILE A 526 -18.29 -0.18 -3.08
C ILE A 526 -17.46 -1.45 -2.86
N TYR A 527 -17.35 -1.93 -1.62
CA TYR A 527 -16.39 -2.95 -1.21
C TYR A 527 -17.05 -4.19 -0.59
N PHE A 528 -16.28 -5.27 -0.51
CA PHE A 528 -16.65 -6.51 0.17
C PHE A 528 -16.54 -6.37 1.70
N PRO A 529 -17.23 -7.24 2.49
CA PRO A 529 -17.31 -7.09 3.94
C PRO A 529 -15.96 -7.06 4.68
N ASP A 530 -14.98 -7.84 4.22
CA ASP A 530 -13.63 -7.92 4.78
C ASP A 530 -12.88 -6.58 4.69
N THR A 531 -12.92 -5.90 3.53
CA THR A 531 -12.35 -4.55 3.39
C THR A 531 -12.93 -3.57 4.41
N ILE A 532 -14.23 -3.67 4.69
CA ILE A 532 -14.94 -2.77 5.60
C ILE A 532 -14.59 -3.07 7.05
N GLU A 533 -14.45 -4.35 7.38
CA GLU A 533 -13.99 -4.80 8.68
C GLU A 533 -12.57 -4.30 8.96
N GLU A 534 -11.61 -4.61 8.07
CA GLU A 534 -10.21 -4.21 8.19
C GLU A 534 -10.09 -2.69 8.33
N TRP A 535 -10.69 -1.91 7.42
CA TRP A 535 -10.56 -0.46 7.45
C TRP A 535 -11.10 0.15 8.76
N LEU A 536 -12.20 -0.38 9.30
CA LEU A 536 -12.76 0.09 10.57
C LEU A 536 -11.91 -0.37 11.77
N GLU A 537 -11.32 -1.56 11.72
CA GLU A 537 -10.44 -2.09 12.77
C GLU A 537 -9.17 -1.25 12.90
N GLU A 538 -8.63 -0.76 11.79
CA GLU A 538 -7.44 0.10 11.82
C GLU A 538 -7.78 1.55 12.19
N ASN A 539 -8.83 2.12 11.58
CA ASN A 539 -9.03 3.58 11.62
C ASN A 539 -10.06 4.05 12.67
N VAL A 540 -10.93 3.17 13.16
CA VAL A 540 -12.10 3.56 13.97
C VAL A 540 -12.17 2.87 15.32
N ASN A 541 -12.19 1.53 15.33
CA ASN A 541 -12.45 0.71 16.51
C ASN A 541 -11.46 0.97 17.67
N PRO A 542 -10.14 1.16 17.45
CA PRO A 542 -9.18 1.38 18.53
C PRO A 542 -9.49 2.61 19.38
N HIS A 543 -10.09 3.64 18.79
CA HIS A 543 -10.51 4.84 19.52
C HIS A 543 -11.93 4.70 20.07
N LEU A 544 -12.85 4.17 19.26
CA LEU A 544 -14.26 4.06 19.63
C LEU A 544 -14.46 3.14 20.84
N ASP A 545 -13.78 1.99 20.86
CA ASP A 545 -13.95 0.99 21.91
C ASP A 545 -13.37 1.44 23.24
N ARG A 546 -12.28 2.22 23.23
CA ARG A 546 -11.73 2.85 24.44
C ARG A 546 -12.74 3.80 25.08
N VAL A 547 -13.45 4.59 24.28
CA VAL A 547 -14.47 5.51 24.79
C VAL A 547 -15.71 4.74 25.27
N ARG A 548 -16.11 3.66 24.58
CA ARG A 548 -17.18 2.76 25.03
C ARG A 548 -16.86 2.10 26.38
N GLU A 549 -15.66 1.60 26.57
CA GLU A 549 -15.21 0.99 27.83
C GLU A 549 -15.29 2.02 28.98
N VAL A 550 -14.83 3.26 28.74
CA VAL A 550 -14.94 4.34 29.73
C VAL A 550 -16.41 4.66 30.05
N LEU A 551 -17.29 4.70 29.05
CA LEU A 551 -18.72 4.94 29.29
C LEU A 551 -19.35 3.81 30.14
N GLN A 552 -19.02 2.55 29.85
CA GLN A 552 -19.48 1.41 30.64
C GLN A 552 -19.03 1.52 32.09
N ASP A 553 -17.76 1.87 32.32
CA ASP A 553 -17.23 2.07 33.67
C ASP A 553 -17.90 3.25 34.40
N VAL A 554 -18.15 4.36 33.70
CA VAL A 554 -18.87 5.52 34.26
C VAL A 554 -20.27 5.11 34.71
N GLN A 555 -21.02 4.43 33.85
CA GLN A 555 -22.38 3.95 34.16
C GLN A 555 -22.38 3.02 35.37
N ARG A 556 -21.45 2.06 35.39
CA ARG A 556 -21.27 1.10 36.48
C ARG A 556 -20.94 1.78 37.81
N VAL A 557 -20.02 2.74 37.84
CA VAL A 557 -19.63 3.42 39.09
C VAL A 557 -20.69 4.41 39.58
N ILE A 558 -21.46 5.05 38.68
CA ILE A 558 -22.62 5.87 39.06
C ILE A 558 -23.65 5.04 39.82
N GLN A 559 -23.91 3.79 39.41
CA GLN A 559 -24.85 2.89 40.10
C GLN A 559 -24.42 2.54 41.53
N LEU A 560 -23.11 2.64 41.84
CA LEU A 560 -22.60 2.43 43.19
C LEU A 560 -22.86 3.61 44.14
N ARG A 561 -23.42 4.73 43.63
CA ARG A 561 -23.88 5.88 44.43
C ARG A 561 -22.82 6.43 45.41
N GLY A 562 -21.55 6.44 44.98
CA GLY A 562 -20.45 6.97 45.79
C GLY A 562 -20.02 6.09 46.97
N ARG A 563 -20.25 4.77 46.88
CA ARG A 563 -19.75 3.79 47.86
C ARG A 563 -18.24 3.92 48.08
N PRO A 564 -17.74 3.55 49.27
CA PRO A 564 -16.31 3.48 49.54
C PRO A 564 -15.57 2.60 48.52
N LYS A 565 -14.28 2.90 48.35
CA LYS A 565 -13.35 2.10 47.56
C LYS A 565 -13.51 0.61 47.90
N SER A 566 -13.69 -0.22 46.88
CA SER A 566 -13.75 -1.68 47.02
C SER A 566 -12.75 -2.34 46.07
N GLN A 567 -12.08 -3.41 46.51
CA GLN A 567 -11.38 -4.29 45.58
C GLN A 567 -12.43 -5.02 44.74
N LYS A 568 -12.19 -5.20 43.43
CA LYS A 568 -13.07 -5.96 42.53
C LYS A 568 -13.56 -7.24 43.24
N LEU A 569 -14.87 -7.36 43.48
CA LEU A 569 -15.49 -8.67 43.47
C LEU A 569 -15.45 -9.09 42.00
N VAL A 570 -14.66 -10.12 41.72
CA VAL A 570 -14.47 -10.73 40.38
C VAL A 570 -15.82 -11.07 39.79
#